data_AF-A0A4R0IT08-F1
#
_entry.id   AF-A0A4R0IT08-F1
#
_cell.length_a   1.000
_cell.length_b   1.000
_cell.length_c   1.000
_cell.angle_alpha   90.00
_cell.angle_beta   90.00
_cell.angle_gamma   90.00
#
_symmetry.space_group_name_H-M   'P 1'
#
loop_
_entity.id
_entity.type
_entity.pdbx_description
1 polymer ?
#
loop_
_entity_poly.entity_id
_entity_poly.type
_entity_poly.pdbx_seq_one_letter_code
_entity_poly.pdbx_strand_id
1 'polypeptide(L)'
;MIHTLLAGALLAASTLLPVSAQADDTPVGRNGQLHVCGTKLCNERNEPVQLRGMSTHGLQWYANCVKTASLDALANDWKADILRISMYVQEDGYETDPEKFTNLVNNYIEEATRRGMYALVDWHQLDPGDPNANLGLAKTFFTEIAERHKDKKNIIYDIANEPNGVSWAGIKSYAEQMVPVIRAKDPDGVIFVGTHGWASLGVSDGGSEADVINNPVNATNLMYTFHFYAASHKQEYFDALSRAADRIPLFVTEFGTQTYTGDGGNDFTWSQKYLDFLESKQIGWTNWNFSDDFRSGAVFKEGTCAGNDFAGTSVLKPAGVWIRDHIRNRTAATETTDVSTSAELKDALTNAKPGDTIKLADGTYTGNFKTTVDGTSSAPITLTGSANAVLKAGGGYGLHLNGASYWNVRGITVTGGQKGIMIDSATRVTIDGVTVHGLDMEGVHFRNSSTYGVIKNSRIYDTGNDGRGMGEGVYVGSAGGTSDKSDHVQILGNTIGPDVGGEAVDLKEGTTGGLVSGNSFDGRGLTGANYDDSWIDVKGNNYVIENNTGKNTTNNGYETHTQQSGWGCGTVFRGNKSDLTGATGSGRYAFNITNYNASSCKVTIDRSNTMTGGKALTNPGIPVT
;
A
#
# COMPACT_ATOMS: atom_id res chain seq x y z
N MET A 1 67.04 -24.39 -42.25
CA MET A 1 66.08 -24.33 -43.35
C MET A 1 65.14 -25.53 -43.22
N ILE A 2 63.83 -25.31 -43.43
CA ILE A 2 62.79 -26.33 -43.71
C ILE A 2 62.40 -27.16 -42.45
N HIS A 3 61.15 -27.28 -41.98
CA HIS A 3 59.82 -27.03 -42.55
C HIS A 3 58.77 -26.76 -41.45
N THR A 4 57.75 -26.02 -41.89
CA THR A 4 56.45 -25.67 -41.31
C THR A 4 55.57 -26.89 -41.00
N LEU A 5 54.77 -26.83 -39.94
CA LEU A 5 53.57 -27.66 -39.75
C LEU A 5 52.41 -26.77 -39.29
N LEU A 6 51.48 -26.51 -40.21
CA LEU A 6 50.17 -25.93 -39.94
C LEU A 6 49.31 -26.97 -39.17
N ALA A 7 48.70 -26.56 -38.07
CA ALA A 7 47.53 -27.23 -37.50
C ALA A 7 46.33 -26.28 -37.64
N GLY A 8 45.33 -26.70 -38.41
CA GLY A 8 44.11 -25.95 -38.68
C GLY A 8 43.18 -25.88 -37.46
N ALA A 9 42.56 -24.72 -37.26
CA ALA A 9 41.50 -24.53 -36.29
C ALA A 9 40.17 -25.05 -36.83
N LEU A 10 39.58 -26.06 -36.18
CA LEU A 10 38.15 -26.34 -36.27
C LEU A 10 37.43 -25.43 -35.27
N LEU A 11 36.63 -24.48 -35.77
CA LEU A 11 35.59 -23.83 -34.96
C LEU A 11 34.42 -24.80 -34.79
N ALA A 12 34.24 -25.33 -33.58
CA ALA A 12 32.97 -25.93 -33.17
C ALA A 12 32.00 -24.80 -32.82
N ALA A 13 30.97 -24.62 -33.63
CA ALA A 13 29.83 -23.77 -33.31
C ALA A 13 29.02 -24.43 -32.20
N SER A 14 29.12 -23.91 -30.98
CA SER A 14 28.27 -24.27 -29.85
C SER A 14 26.87 -23.68 -30.09
N THR A 15 25.94 -24.52 -30.54
CA THR A 15 24.50 -24.20 -30.53
C THR A 15 24.04 -24.12 -29.07
N LEU A 16 23.78 -22.89 -28.61
CA LEU A 16 23.04 -22.62 -27.38
C LEU A 16 21.60 -23.13 -27.57
N LEU A 17 21.28 -24.26 -26.95
CA LEU A 17 19.88 -24.65 -26.73
C LEU A 17 19.26 -23.64 -25.75
N PRO A 18 18.04 -23.14 -26.01
CA PRO A 18 17.36 -22.28 -25.04
C PRO A 18 17.06 -23.11 -23.79
N VAL A 19 17.56 -22.64 -22.64
CA VAL A 19 17.18 -23.15 -21.32
C VAL A 19 15.67 -22.94 -21.17
N SER A 20 14.91 -24.02 -21.12
CA SER A 20 13.53 -24.00 -20.67
C SER A 20 13.49 -23.33 -19.30
N ALA A 21 12.69 -22.27 -19.15
CA ALA A 21 12.31 -21.80 -17.82
C ALA A 21 11.81 -23.02 -17.04
N GLN A 22 12.47 -23.33 -15.93
CA GLN A 22 12.22 -24.53 -15.14
C GLN A 22 10.74 -24.50 -14.72
N ALA A 23 10.00 -25.57 -15.00
CA ALA A 23 8.53 -25.63 -14.83
C ALA A 23 8.05 -25.17 -13.43
N ASP A 24 8.93 -25.27 -12.42
CA ASP A 24 8.72 -24.88 -11.02
C ASP A 24 8.55 -23.36 -10.79
N ASP A 25 8.92 -22.48 -11.73
CA ASP A 25 8.81 -21.02 -11.55
C ASP A 25 7.57 -20.39 -12.22
N THR A 26 6.64 -21.21 -12.70
CA THR A 26 5.35 -20.73 -13.21
C THR A 26 4.30 -20.63 -12.10
N PRO A 27 3.25 -19.80 -12.23
CA PRO A 27 2.13 -19.76 -11.28
C PRO A 27 1.56 -21.14 -10.95
N VAL A 28 1.29 -21.97 -11.97
CA VAL A 28 0.80 -23.35 -11.79
C VAL A 28 1.89 -24.26 -11.23
N GLY A 29 3.15 -24.09 -11.63
CA GLY A 29 4.27 -24.86 -11.07
C GLY A 29 4.45 -24.64 -9.57
N ARG A 30 4.31 -23.39 -9.10
CA ARG A 30 4.43 -23.02 -7.68
C ARG A 30 3.24 -23.49 -6.84
N ASN A 31 2.04 -23.44 -7.40
CA ASN A 31 0.79 -23.60 -6.63
C ASN A 31 0.09 -24.95 -6.86
N GLY A 32 0.31 -25.62 -8.00
CA GLY A 32 -0.31 -26.90 -8.30
C GLY A 32 -1.83 -26.84 -8.38
N GLN A 33 -2.49 -27.91 -7.92
CA GLN A 33 -3.95 -28.01 -7.90
C GLN A 33 -4.51 -27.06 -6.84
N LEU A 34 -5.44 -26.19 -7.25
CA LEU A 34 -6.09 -25.28 -6.31
C LEU A 34 -7.31 -25.93 -5.68
N HIS A 35 -7.60 -25.51 -4.45
CA HIS A 35 -8.85 -25.84 -3.74
C HIS A 35 -9.29 -24.71 -2.81
N VAL A 36 -10.55 -24.71 -2.43
CA VAL A 36 -11.10 -23.77 -1.44
C VAL A 36 -10.80 -24.24 -0.02
N CYS A 37 -10.25 -23.35 0.80
CA CYS A 37 -9.85 -23.57 2.19
C CYS A 37 -10.46 -22.48 3.09
N GLY A 38 -11.53 -22.82 3.82
CA GLY A 38 -12.29 -21.83 4.58
C GLY A 38 -12.90 -20.78 3.65
N THR A 39 -12.50 -19.52 3.79
CA THR A 39 -12.94 -18.40 2.94
C THR A 39 -11.92 -17.99 1.88
N LYS A 40 -10.92 -18.84 1.60
CA LYS A 40 -9.80 -18.53 0.69
C LYS A 40 -9.65 -19.58 -0.41
N LEU A 41 -8.96 -19.18 -1.47
CA LEU A 41 -8.37 -20.10 -2.44
C LEU A 41 -6.99 -20.51 -1.93
N CYS A 42 -6.70 -21.80 -1.95
CA CYS A 42 -5.41 -22.35 -1.52
C CYS A 42 -4.74 -23.12 -2.66
N ASN A 43 -3.42 -23.23 -2.55
CA ASN A 43 -2.61 -24.13 -3.37
C ASN A 43 -2.63 -25.57 -2.85
N GLU A 44 -1.96 -26.50 -3.55
CA GLU A 44 -1.94 -27.93 -3.21
C GLU A 44 -1.30 -28.25 -1.84
N ARG A 45 -0.60 -27.27 -1.23
CA ARG A 45 -0.04 -27.33 0.13
C ARG A 45 -0.93 -26.70 1.19
N ASN A 46 -2.15 -26.30 0.82
CA ASN A 46 -3.13 -25.65 1.68
C ASN A 46 -2.68 -24.26 2.19
N GLU A 47 -1.87 -23.55 1.39
CA GLU A 47 -1.47 -22.16 1.65
C GLU A 47 -2.38 -21.22 0.86
N PRO A 48 -2.95 -20.16 1.46
CA PRO A 48 -3.76 -19.18 0.74
C PRO A 48 -2.99 -18.54 -0.42
N VAL A 49 -3.67 -18.37 -1.56
CA VAL A 49 -3.09 -17.76 -2.77
C VAL A 49 -3.98 -16.67 -3.34
N GLN A 50 -3.35 -15.59 -3.79
CA GLN A 50 -4.00 -14.55 -4.56
C GLN A 50 -3.59 -14.64 -6.03
N LEU A 51 -4.49 -15.12 -6.90
CA LEU A 51 -4.27 -15.10 -8.34
C LEU A 51 -4.58 -13.71 -8.90
N ARG A 52 -3.70 -13.16 -9.74
CA ARG A 52 -3.86 -11.82 -10.32
C ARG A 52 -3.64 -11.87 -11.82
N GLY A 53 -4.54 -11.29 -12.59
CA GLY A 53 -4.44 -11.38 -14.04
C GLY A 53 -5.44 -10.55 -14.81
N MET A 54 -5.68 -10.98 -16.05
CA MET A 54 -6.51 -10.25 -17.01
C MET A 54 -7.64 -11.13 -17.53
N SER A 55 -8.78 -10.49 -17.77
CA SER A 55 -9.87 -11.05 -18.56
C SER A 55 -9.67 -10.70 -20.02
N THR A 56 -9.93 -11.65 -20.92
CA THR A 56 -10.22 -11.29 -22.31
C THR A 56 -11.48 -10.41 -22.34
N HIS A 57 -11.67 -9.67 -23.43
CA HIS A 57 -13.04 -9.25 -23.78
C HIS A 57 -13.78 -10.47 -24.37
N GLY A 58 -15.06 -10.32 -24.70
CA GLY A 58 -15.81 -11.28 -25.51
C GLY A 58 -15.04 -11.78 -26.73
N LEU A 59 -14.85 -13.10 -26.78
CA LEU A 59 -14.02 -13.77 -27.80
C LEU A 59 -14.56 -13.57 -29.23
N GLN A 60 -15.87 -13.43 -29.39
CA GLN A 60 -16.51 -13.20 -30.68
C GLN A 60 -16.08 -11.86 -31.32
N TRP A 61 -15.67 -10.88 -30.51
CA TRP A 61 -15.25 -9.56 -30.97
C TRP A 61 -13.73 -9.40 -30.97
N TYR A 62 -13.04 -9.91 -29.95
CA TYR A 62 -11.64 -9.56 -29.69
C TYR A 62 -10.67 -10.75 -29.63
N ALA A 63 -11.03 -11.91 -30.20
CA ALA A 63 -10.11 -13.05 -30.30
C ALA A 63 -8.80 -12.71 -31.04
N ASN A 64 -8.79 -11.71 -31.92
CA ASN A 64 -7.58 -11.20 -32.59
C ASN A 64 -6.55 -10.59 -31.61
N CYS A 65 -6.98 -10.11 -30.45
CA CYS A 65 -6.11 -9.60 -29.39
C CYS A 65 -5.49 -10.72 -28.56
N VAL A 66 -6.10 -11.90 -28.52
CA VAL A 66 -5.70 -13.02 -27.67
C VAL A 66 -4.95 -14.03 -28.54
N LYS A 67 -3.63 -13.86 -28.64
CA LYS A 67 -2.75 -14.64 -29.52
C LYS A 67 -1.39 -14.84 -28.89
N THR A 68 -0.54 -15.66 -29.51
CA THR A 68 0.74 -16.08 -28.94
C THR A 68 1.55 -14.94 -28.35
N ALA A 69 1.76 -13.86 -29.11
CA ALA A 69 2.58 -12.72 -28.69
C ALA A 69 1.99 -11.96 -27.50
N SER A 70 0.67 -11.74 -27.46
CA SER A 70 0.02 -11.03 -26.36
C SER A 70 -0.03 -11.87 -25.09
N LEU A 71 -0.28 -13.17 -25.22
CA LEU A 71 -0.24 -14.11 -24.09
C LEU A 71 1.18 -14.33 -23.56
N ASP A 72 2.20 -14.29 -24.42
CA ASP A 72 3.61 -14.29 -23.99
C ASP A 72 3.95 -13.04 -23.18
N ALA A 73 3.45 -11.87 -23.60
CA ALA A 73 3.59 -10.64 -22.82
C ALA A 73 2.85 -10.73 -21.48
N LEU A 74 1.62 -11.24 -21.45
CA LEU A 74 0.84 -11.39 -20.23
C LEU A 74 1.55 -12.30 -19.20
N ALA A 75 2.07 -13.45 -19.64
CA ALA A 75 2.76 -14.38 -18.75
C ALA A 75 4.16 -13.88 -18.35
N ASN A 76 4.96 -13.41 -19.30
CA ASN A 76 6.39 -13.20 -19.08
C ASN A 76 6.74 -11.76 -18.71
N ASP A 77 6.04 -10.78 -19.26
CA ASP A 77 6.24 -9.37 -18.96
C ASP A 77 5.32 -8.91 -17.82
N TRP A 78 4.02 -9.21 -17.89
CA TRP A 78 3.08 -8.76 -16.85
C TRP A 78 3.14 -9.66 -15.61
N LYS A 79 3.64 -10.90 -15.74
CA LYS A 79 3.72 -11.89 -14.66
C LYS A 79 2.35 -12.28 -14.11
N ALA A 80 1.33 -12.35 -14.98
CA ALA A 80 -0.01 -12.77 -14.59
C ALA A 80 -0.05 -14.23 -14.13
N ASP A 81 -0.86 -14.51 -13.11
CA ASP A 81 -1.12 -15.86 -12.62
C ASP A 81 -2.23 -16.56 -13.39
N ILE A 82 -3.19 -15.79 -13.91
CA ILE A 82 -4.48 -16.27 -14.40
C ILE A 82 -4.90 -15.50 -15.66
N LEU A 83 -5.47 -16.23 -16.61
CA LEU A 83 -6.18 -15.71 -17.77
C LEU A 83 -7.66 -16.07 -17.63
N ARG A 84 -8.55 -15.08 -17.58
CA ARG A 84 -10.00 -15.29 -17.70
C ARG A 84 -10.42 -15.25 -19.16
N ILE A 85 -11.13 -16.29 -19.58
CA ILE A 85 -11.52 -16.56 -20.97
C ILE A 85 -13.03 -16.32 -21.09
N SER A 86 -13.40 -15.11 -21.51
CA SER A 86 -14.79 -14.63 -21.46
C SER A 86 -15.57 -14.98 -22.72
N MET A 87 -16.28 -16.11 -22.66
CA MET A 87 -17.08 -16.63 -23.76
C MET A 87 -18.54 -16.20 -23.62
N TYR A 88 -18.90 -15.14 -24.33
CA TYR A 88 -20.30 -14.72 -24.41
C TYR A 88 -21.17 -15.83 -24.97
N VAL A 89 -22.40 -15.92 -24.49
CA VAL A 89 -23.39 -16.89 -24.97
C VAL A 89 -24.21 -16.29 -26.10
N GLN A 90 -24.84 -15.16 -25.80
CA GLN A 90 -25.57 -14.31 -26.75
C GLN A 90 -24.59 -13.36 -27.47
N GLU A 91 -25.12 -12.35 -28.18
CA GLU A 91 -24.35 -11.28 -28.81
C GLU A 91 -23.26 -11.80 -29.77
N ASP A 92 -23.67 -12.68 -30.70
CA ASP A 92 -22.82 -13.39 -31.65
C ASP A 92 -21.82 -14.38 -31.01
N GLY A 93 -22.08 -14.77 -29.75
CA GLY A 93 -21.30 -15.71 -28.96
C GLY A 93 -21.64 -17.19 -29.21
N TYR A 94 -21.42 -18.00 -28.18
CA TYR A 94 -21.49 -19.46 -28.18
C TYR A 94 -22.75 -20.03 -28.83
N GLU A 95 -23.92 -19.41 -28.64
CA GLU A 95 -25.19 -19.95 -29.17
C GLU A 95 -25.23 -19.98 -30.71
N THR A 96 -24.42 -19.15 -31.37
CA THR A 96 -24.38 -19.07 -32.83
C THR A 96 -23.61 -20.23 -33.47
N ASP A 97 -22.57 -20.72 -32.79
CA ASP A 97 -21.72 -21.82 -33.24
C ASP A 97 -21.01 -22.47 -32.03
N PRO A 98 -21.73 -23.35 -31.30
CA PRO A 98 -21.20 -23.99 -30.09
C PRO A 98 -19.86 -24.71 -30.31
N GLU A 99 -19.70 -25.39 -31.45
CA GLU A 99 -18.47 -26.13 -31.75
C GLU A 99 -17.27 -25.19 -31.93
N LYS A 100 -17.44 -24.11 -32.70
CA LYS A 100 -16.39 -23.09 -32.89
C LYS A 100 -15.96 -22.47 -31.57
N PHE A 101 -16.90 -22.06 -30.73
CA PHE A 101 -16.57 -21.40 -29.47
C PHE A 101 -15.98 -22.36 -28.43
N THR A 102 -16.49 -23.59 -28.34
CA THR A 102 -15.83 -24.64 -27.54
C THR A 102 -14.38 -24.84 -28.00
N ASN A 103 -14.13 -24.98 -29.30
CA ASN A 103 -12.77 -25.13 -29.81
C ASN A 103 -11.87 -23.92 -29.54
N LEU A 104 -12.42 -22.70 -29.61
CA LEU A 104 -11.69 -21.49 -29.29
C LEU A 104 -11.30 -21.42 -27.82
N VAL A 105 -12.22 -21.74 -26.90
CA VAL A 105 -11.93 -21.82 -25.46
C VAL A 105 -10.88 -22.90 -25.17
N ASN A 106 -11.01 -24.08 -25.77
CA ASN A 106 -10.03 -25.16 -25.62
C ASN A 106 -8.61 -24.70 -26.02
N ASN A 107 -8.49 -23.97 -27.13
CA ASN A 107 -7.21 -23.42 -27.57
C ASN A 107 -6.62 -22.43 -26.54
N TYR A 108 -7.45 -21.57 -25.94
CA TYR A 108 -6.98 -20.64 -24.91
C TYR A 108 -6.62 -21.33 -23.59
N ILE A 109 -7.31 -22.41 -23.22
CA ILE A 109 -6.91 -23.25 -22.09
C ILE A 109 -5.51 -23.84 -22.33
N GLU A 110 -5.25 -24.39 -23.52
CA GLU A 110 -3.92 -24.93 -23.85
C GLU A 110 -2.85 -23.84 -23.87
N GLU A 111 -3.16 -22.65 -24.40
CA GLU A 111 -2.23 -21.53 -24.41
C GLU A 111 -1.91 -20.99 -22.99
N ALA A 112 -2.89 -20.94 -22.09
CA ALA A 112 -2.66 -20.62 -20.68
C ALA A 112 -1.81 -21.70 -20.00
N THR A 113 -2.15 -22.98 -20.23
CA THR A 113 -1.42 -24.14 -19.69
C THR A 113 0.04 -24.14 -20.13
N ARG A 114 0.31 -23.89 -21.41
CA ARG A 114 1.67 -23.82 -21.98
C ARG A 114 2.55 -22.76 -21.32
N ARG A 115 1.95 -21.72 -20.73
CA ARG A 115 2.62 -20.63 -20.01
C ARG A 115 2.61 -20.81 -18.50
N GLY A 116 2.04 -21.91 -18.01
CA GLY A 116 1.88 -22.18 -16.59
C GLY A 116 0.99 -21.15 -15.87
N MET A 117 0.00 -20.57 -16.58
CA MET A 117 -1.05 -19.74 -16.00
C MET A 117 -2.30 -20.59 -15.72
N TYR A 118 -3.10 -20.17 -14.74
CA TYR A 118 -4.46 -20.66 -14.54
C TYR A 118 -5.39 -20.17 -15.65
N ALA A 119 -6.32 -21.02 -16.07
CA ALA A 119 -7.37 -20.70 -17.04
C ALA A 119 -8.71 -20.65 -16.30
N LEU A 120 -9.28 -19.44 -16.17
CA LEU A 120 -10.65 -19.25 -15.70
C LEU A 120 -11.59 -19.29 -16.91
N VAL A 121 -12.33 -20.38 -17.05
CA VAL A 121 -13.27 -20.60 -18.15
C VAL A 121 -14.61 -19.99 -17.77
N ASP A 122 -14.95 -18.89 -18.42
CA ASP A 122 -16.07 -18.05 -18.04
C ASP A 122 -17.24 -18.19 -19.03
N TRP A 123 -18.36 -18.72 -18.51
CA TRP A 123 -19.65 -18.73 -19.16
C TRP A 123 -20.27 -17.34 -19.06
N HIS A 124 -19.91 -16.50 -20.03
CA HIS A 124 -20.13 -15.06 -20.00
C HIS A 124 -21.55 -14.69 -20.45
N GLN A 125 -22.55 -15.23 -19.76
CA GLN A 125 -23.93 -14.80 -19.92
C GLN A 125 -24.14 -13.43 -19.25
N LEU A 126 -24.81 -12.52 -19.97
CA LEU A 126 -25.14 -11.17 -19.51
C LEU A 126 -26.62 -10.84 -19.77
N ASP A 127 -27.08 -11.02 -21.02
CA ASP A 127 -28.49 -10.90 -21.40
C ASP A 127 -28.89 -12.14 -22.22
N PRO A 128 -29.93 -12.91 -21.83
CA PRO A 128 -30.79 -12.73 -20.65
C PRO A 128 -30.03 -12.87 -19.33
N GLY A 129 -30.45 -12.15 -18.30
CA GLY A 129 -29.78 -12.13 -17.00
C GLY A 129 -30.02 -13.35 -16.09
N ASP A 130 -31.02 -14.19 -16.37
CA ASP A 130 -31.24 -15.43 -15.62
C ASP A 130 -30.39 -16.58 -16.19
N PRO A 131 -29.41 -17.13 -15.44
CA PRO A 131 -28.55 -18.20 -15.94
C PRO A 131 -29.32 -19.47 -16.29
N ASN A 132 -30.53 -19.68 -15.76
CA ASN A 132 -31.37 -20.82 -16.11
C ASN A 132 -31.83 -20.79 -17.57
N ALA A 133 -31.87 -19.61 -18.21
CA ALA A 133 -32.25 -19.47 -19.62
C ALA A 133 -31.34 -20.28 -20.56
N ASN A 134 -30.05 -20.40 -20.22
CA ASN A 134 -29.06 -21.14 -21.01
C ASN A 134 -28.57 -22.43 -20.33
N LEU A 135 -29.28 -22.95 -19.32
CA LEU A 135 -28.85 -24.13 -18.55
C LEU A 135 -28.48 -25.33 -19.42
N GLY A 136 -29.26 -25.59 -20.48
CA GLY A 136 -28.96 -26.70 -21.40
C GLY A 136 -27.64 -26.52 -22.14
N LEU A 137 -27.38 -25.31 -22.65
CA LEU A 137 -26.14 -24.97 -23.36
C LEU A 137 -24.94 -25.00 -22.42
N ALA A 138 -25.08 -24.44 -21.21
CA ALA A 138 -24.05 -24.46 -20.18
C ALA A 138 -23.67 -25.90 -19.79
N LYS A 139 -24.65 -26.79 -19.58
CA LYS A 139 -24.38 -28.20 -19.26
C LYS A 139 -23.58 -28.90 -20.36
N THR A 140 -23.94 -28.68 -21.63
CA THR A 140 -23.20 -29.24 -22.77
C THR A 140 -21.77 -28.73 -22.78
N PHE A 141 -21.59 -27.40 -22.75
CA PHE A 141 -20.28 -26.77 -22.80
C PHE A 141 -19.37 -27.25 -21.66
N PHE A 142 -19.81 -27.14 -20.41
CA PHE A 142 -18.98 -27.53 -19.27
C PHE A 142 -18.72 -29.04 -19.19
N THR A 143 -19.62 -29.89 -19.69
CA THR A 143 -19.33 -31.33 -19.84
C THR A 143 -18.15 -31.54 -20.77
N GLU A 144 -18.12 -30.85 -21.92
CA GLU A 144 -17.05 -30.98 -22.91
C GLU A 144 -15.71 -30.43 -22.40
N ILE A 145 -15.72 -29.25 -21.79
CA ILE A 145 -14.51 -28.65 -21.20
C ILE A 145 -13.97 -29.53 -20.07
N ALA A 146 -14.83 -29.96 -19.14
CA ALA A 146 -14.39 -30.76 -18.01
C ALA A 146 -13.88 -32.15 -18.45
N GLU A 147 -14.57 -32.83 -19.38
CA GLU A 147 -14.08 -34.12 -19.90
C GLU A 147 -12.73 -33.98 -20.60
N ARG A 148 -12.54 -32.92 -21.40
CA ARG A 148 -11.32 -32.71 -22.18
C ARG A 148 -10.12 -32.31 -21.32
N HIS A 149 -10.35 -31.57 -20.24
CA HIS A 149 -9.29 -30.97 -19.44
C HIS A 149 -9.16 -31.52 -18.00
N LYS A 150 -9.89 -32.60 -17.64
CA LYS A 150 -9.88 -33.22 -16.30
C LYS A 150 -8.51 -33.57 -15.71
N ASP A 151 -7.50 -33.80 -16.55
CA ASP A 151 -6.14 -34.14 -16.09
C ASP A 151 -5.27 -32.90 -15.83
N LYS A 152 -5.81 -31.68 -16.03
CA LYS A 152 -5.10 -30.42 -15.83
C LYS A 152 -5.38 -29.83 -14.45
N LYS A 153 -4.33 -29.36 -13.78
CA LYS A 153 -4.42 -28.73 -12.46
C LYS A 153 -4.82 -27.25 -12.46
N ASN A 154 -4.92 -26.64 -13.64
CA ASN A 154 -4.96 -25.19 -13.80
C ASN A 154 -6.30 -24.65 -14.30
N ILE A 155 -7.37 -25.45 -14.28
CA ILE A 155 -8.69 -25.05 -14.76
C ILE A 155 -9.57 -24.59 -13.59
N ILE A 156 -10.25 -23.47 -13.79
CA ILE A 156 -11.29 -22.95 -12.89
C ILE A 156 -12.53 -22.70 -13.73
N TYR A 157 -13.70 -23.10 -13.23
CA TYR A 157 -14.97 -23.02 -13.96
C TYR A 157 -15.85 -21.91 -13.40
N ASP A 158 -16.00 -20.80 -14.13
CA ASP A 158 -16.95 -19.74 -13.78
C ASP A 158 -18.26 -19.97 -14.53
N ILE A 159 -19.24 -20.52 -13.82
CA ILE A 159 -20.46 -21.06 -14.44
C ILE A 159 -21.54 -20.00 -14.69
N ALA A 160 -21.35 -18.78 -14.19
CA ALA A 160 -22.27 -17.67 -14.38
C ALA A 160 -21.57 -16.34 -14.11
N ASN A 161 -21.27 -15.58 -15.16
CA ASN A 161 -20.65 -14.27 -15.09
C ASN A 161 -21.45 -13.24 -14.24
N GLU A 162 -22.56 -12.72 -14.78
CA GLU A 162 -23.30 -11.61 -14.18
C GLU A 162 -24.81 -11.86 -14.12
N PRO A 163 -25.28 -12.77 -13.23
CA PRO A 163 -26.71 -12.92 -13.02
C PRO A 163 -27.40 -11.60 -12.67
N ASN A 164 -28.46 -11.27 -13.41
CA ASN A 164 -29.23 -10.04 -13.23
C ASN A 164 -30.71 -10.27 -13.53
N GLY A 165 -31.61 -9.51 -12.88
CA GLY A 165 -33.05 -9.73 -13.00
C GLY A 165 -33.53 -11.09 -12.46
N VAL A 166 -32.72 -11.78 -11.66
CA VAL A 166 -32.97 -13.10 -11.08
C VAL A 166 -32.61 -13.11 -9.60
N SER A 167 -33.42 -13.78 -8.78
CA SER A 167 -33.15 -13.89 -7.34
C SER A 167 -31.94 -14.80 -7.04
N TRP A 168 -31.28 -14.58 -5.90
CA TRP A 168 -30.23 -15.50 -5.41
C TRP A 168 -30.69 -16.97 -5.36
N ALA A 169 -31.94 -17.24 -4.96
CA ALA A 169 -32.47 -18.61 -4.94
C ALA A 169 -32.52 -19.25 -6.35
N GLY A 170 -32.83 -18.46 -7.38
CA GLY A 170 -32.80 -18.90 -8.78
C GLY A 170 -31.39 -19.22 -9.27
N ILE A 171 -30.41 -18.40 -8.88
CA ILE A 171 -28.99 -18.61 -9.19
C ILE A 171 -28.45 -19.84 -8.45
N LYS A 172 -28.76 -19.98 -7.17
CA LYS A 172 -28.40 -21.17 -6.36
C LYS A 172 -28.95 -22.45 -7.00
N SER A 173 -30.21 -22.43 -7.43
CA SER A 173 -30.85 -23.57 -8.13
C SER A 173 -30.13 -23.93 -9.44
N TYR A 174 -29.68 -22.93 -10.21
CA TYR A 174 -28.84 -23.14 -11.40
C TYR A 174 -27.49 -23.78 -11.02
N ALA A 175 -26.79 -23.21 -10.03
CA ALA A 175 -25.49 -23.70 -9.59
C ALA A 175 -25.55 -25.14 -9.08
N GLU A 176 -26.55 -25.49 -8.28
CA GLU A 176 -26.74 -26.85 -7.75
C GLU A 176 -27.05 -27.90 -8.85
N GLN A 177 -27.48 -27.47 -10.04
CA GLN A 177 -27.61 -28.33 -11.21
C GLN A 177 -26.33 -28.42 -12.05
N MET A 178 -25.49 -27.38 -12.04
CA MET A 178 -24.23 -27.31 -12.79
C MET A 178 -23.09 -28.00 -12.08
N VAL A 179 -23.01 -27.90 -10.75
CA VAL A 179 -21.93 -28.53 -9.95
C VAL A 179 -21.82 -30.03 -10.23
N PRO A 180 -22.90 -30.85 -10.20
CA PRO A 180 -22.78 -32.28 -10.49
C PRO A 180 -22.30 -32.59 -11.92
N VAL A 181 -22.58 -31.71 -12.89
CA VAL A 181 -22.17 -31.89 -14.29
C VAL A 181 -20.65 -31.79 -14.42
N ILE A 182 -20.05 -30.76 -13.82
CA ILE A 182 -18.59 -30.60 -13.79
C ILE A 182 -17.96 -31.71 -12.95
N ARG A 183 -18.49 -31.96 -11.75
CA ARG A 183 -17.96 -32.97 -10.80
C ARG A 183 -17.97 -34.39 -11.34
N ALA A 184 -18.89 -34.72 -12.25
CA ALA A 184 -18.91 -36.02 -12.91
C ALA A 184 -17.68 -36.27 -13.80
N LYS A 185 -17.01 -35.20 -14.25
CA LYS A 185 -15.84 -35.24 -15.15
C LYS A 185 -14.55 -34.83 -14.45
N ASP A 186 -14.63 -33.78 -13.65
CA ASP A 186 -13.56 -33.24 -12.82
C ASP A 186 -14.04 -33.13 -11.35
N PRO A 187 -13.80 -34.15 -10.52
CA PRO A 187 -14.27 -34.15 -9.13
C PRO A 187 -13.59 -33.07 -8.27
N ASP A 188 -12.40 -32.59 -8.66
CA ASP A 188 -11.56 -31.70 -7.84
C ASP A 188 -11.50 -30.26 -8.38
N GLY A 189 -12.09 -29.95 -9.54
CA GLY A 189 -12.07 -28.62 -10.15
C GLY A 189 -12.65 -27.49 -9.28
N VAL A 190 -12.08 -26.29 -9.31
CA VAL A 190 -12.65 -25.15 -8.56
C VAL A 190 -13.79 -24.53 -9.38
N ILE A 191 -14.95 -24.31 -8.74
CA ILE A 191 -16.13 -23.73 -9.40
C ILE A 191 -16.41 -22.34 -8.83
N PHE A 192 -16.61 -21.34 -9.67
CA PHE A 192 -17.04 -20.00 -9.31
C PHE A 192 -18.50 -19.77 -9.72
N VAL A 193 -19.24 -19.05 -8.90
CA VAL A 193 -20.66 -18.75 -9.12
C VAL A 193 -20.94 -17.26 -8.98
N GLY A 194 -21.45 -16.67 -10.06
CA GLY A 194 -22.08 -15.36 -10.12
C GLY A 194 -23.03 -15.07 -8.97
N THR A 195 -22.95 -13.87 -8.39
CA THR A 195 -23.96 -13.40 -7.43
C THR A 195 -24.99 -12.52 -8.14
N HIS A 196 -26.16 -12.33 -7.54
CA HIS A 196 -27.21 -11.50 -8.14
C HIS A 196 -26.82 -10.01 -8.19
N GLY A 197 -27.52 -9.27 -9.05
CA GLY A 197 -27.22 -7.87 -9.33
C GLY A 197 -25.88 -7.70 -10.03
N TRP A 198 -25.67 -8.35 -11.19
CA TRP A 198 -24.40 -8.27 -11.93
C TRP A 198 -23.18 -8.62 -11.06
N ALA A 199 -23.29 -9.72 -10.31
CA ALA A 199 -22.28 -10.15 -9.34
C ALA A 199 -21.89 -9.07 -8.30
N SER A 200 -22.82 -8.17 -7.93
CA SER A 200 -22.55 -7.15 -6.91
C SER A 200 -22.83 -7.60 -5.48
N LEU A 201 -23.03 -8.91 -5.24
CA LEU A 201 -23.58 -9.44 -3.98
C LEU A 201 -24.99 -8.86 -3.67
N GLY A 202 -25.78 -8.52 -4.70
CA GLY A 202 -27.13 -7.99 -4.56
C GLY A 202 -27.23 -6.47 -4.32
N VAL A 203 -26.12 -5.76 -4.18
CA VAL A 203 -26.12 -4.31 -3.92
C VAL A 203 -26.89 -3.54 -5.01
N SER A 204 -26.75 -3.95 -6.27
CA SER A 204 -27.35 -3.23 -7.40
C SER A 204 -28.81 -3.57 -7.68
N ASP A 205 -29.38 -4.62 -7.06
CA ASP A 205 -30.75 -5.07 -7.30
C ASP A 205 -31.65 -5.01 -6.04
N GLY A 206 -31.17 -4.30 -5.00
CA GLY A 206 -31.90 -4.03 -3.76
C GLY A 206 -31.78 -5.12 -2.70
N GLY A 207 -30.97 -6.16 -2.95
CA GLY A 207 -30.59 -7.15 -1.96
C GLY A 207 -29.32 -6.79 -1.20
N SER A 208 -28.63 -7.80 -0.67
CA SER A 208 -27.35 -7.62 0.03
C SER A 208 -26.56 -8.91 0.11
N GLU A 209 -25.31 -8.82 0.56
CA GLU A 209 -24.46 -10.00 0.70
C GLU A 209 -25.03 -11.06 1.66
N ALA A 210 -25.97 -10.67 2.52
CA ALA A 210 -26.68 -11.59 3.41
C ALA A 210 -27.47 -12.67 2.66
N ASP A 211 -27.94 -12.40 1.44
CA ASP A 211 -28.70 -13.36 0.63
C ASP A 211 -27.85 -14.59 0.30
N VAL A 212 -26.59 -14.34 -0.10
CA VAL A 212 -25.60 -15.39 -0.39
C VAL A 212 -25.12 -16.05 0.89
N ILE A 213 -24.74 -15.26 1.90
CA ILE A 213 -24.12 -15.80 3.12
C ILE A 213 -25.08 -16.68 3.93
N ASN A 214 -26.37 -16.32 3.97
CA ASN A 214 -27.35 -17.07 4.76
C ASN A 214 -27.95 -18.26 4.00
N ASN A 215 -27.71 -18.35 2.69
CA ASN A 215 -28.22 -19.43 1.85
C ASN A 215 -27.16 -19.86 0.81
N PRO A 216 -25.99 -20.36 1.25
CA PRO A 216 -24.93 -20.74 0.32
C PRO A 216 -25.36 -21.94 -0.55
N VAL A 217 -24.79 -22.02 -1.75
CA VAL A 217 -24.86 -23.21 -2.63
C VAL A 217 -24.39 -24.44 -1.86
N ASN A 218 -25.15 -25.55 -1.90
CA ASN A 218 -24.81 -26.78 -1.18
C ASN A 218 -23.76 -27.62 -1.94
N ALA A 219 -22.54 -27.10 -2.02
CA ALA A 219 -21.39 -27.76 -2.64
C ALA A 219 -20.08 -27.30 -2.01
N THR A 220 -19.04 -28.12 -2.13
CA THR A 220 -17.67 -27.78 -1.70
C THR A 220 -16.80 -27.37 -2.90
N ASN A 221 -15.62 -26.84 -2.58
CA ASN A 221 -14.63 -26.37 -3.56
C ASN A 221 -15.21 -25.36 -4.56
N LEU A 222 -15.99 -24.42 -4.00
CA LEU A 222 -16.74 -23.40 -4.71
C LEU A 222 -16.48 -22.02 -4.10
N MET A 223 -16.37 -20.99 -4.95
CA MET A 223 -16.28 -19.59 -4.55
C MET A 223 -17.41 -18.76 -5.19
N TYR A 224 -17.74 -17.63 -4.58
CA TYR A 224 -18.70 -16.67 -5.13
C TYR A 224 -17.96 -15.51 -5.80
N THR A 225 -18.53 -14.99 -6.88
CA THR A 225 -17.91 -13.86 -7.60
C THR A 225 -18.45 -12.52 -7.11
N PHE A 226 -17.57 -11.51 -7.18
CA PHE A 226 -17.90 -10.12 -6.96
C PHE A 226 -17.33 -9.24 -8.07
N HIS A 227 -18.15 -8.37 -8.68
CA HIS A 227 -17.70 -7.44 -9.71
C HIS A 227 -17.80 -5.99 -9.26
N PHE A 228 -16.82 -5.17 -9.67
CA PHE A 228 -16.88 -3.73 -9.43
C PHE A 228 -16.23 -2.88 -10.51
N TYR A 229 -16.72 -1.66 -10.67
CA TYR A 229 -16.10 -0.63 -11.52
C TYR A 229 -15.82 0.59 -10.65
N ALA A 230 -14.55 0.85 -10.36
CA ALA A 230 -14.12 1.67 -9.21
C ALA A 230 -14.63 3.12 -9.24
N ALA A 231 -14.85 3.71 -10.42
CA ALA A 231 -15.37 5.07 -10.52
C ALA A 231 -16.87 5.15 -10.18
N SER A 232 -17.60 4.03 -10.27
CA SER A 232 -19.03 3.92 -9.98
C SER A 232 -19.31 3.28 -8.63
N HIS A 233 -18.62 2.20 -8.30
CA HIS A 233 -18.92 1.33 -7.16
C HIS A 233 -18.00 1.68 -5.99
N LYS A 234 -18.40 2.67 -5.19
CA LYS A 234 -17.59 3.24 -4.11
C LYS A 234 -17.87 2.55 -2.76
N GLN A 235 -18.15 3.34 -1.72
CA GLN A 235 -18.17 2.88 -0.34
C GLN A 235 -19.17 1.73 -0.08
N GLU A 236 -20.38 1.82 -0.62
CA GLU A 236 -21.43 0.82 -0.40
C GLU A 236 -21.05 -0.59 -0.88
N TYR A 237 -20.54 -0.67 -2.11
CA TYR A 237 -20.05 -1.90 -2.72
C TYR A 237 -18.81 -2.44 -1.99
N PHE A 238 -17.89 -1.54 -1.63
CA PHE A 238 -16.70 -1.90 -0.84
C PHE A 238 -17.08 -2.48 0.52
N ASP A 239 -18.08 -1.91 1.20
CA ASP A 239 -18.53 -2.38 2.50
C ASP A 239 -19.25 -3.74 2.40
N ALA A 240 -20.04 -3.98 1.35
CA ALA A 240 -20.66 -5.28 1.09
C ALA A 240 -19.60 -6.37 0.86
N LEU A 241 -18.63 -6.10 -0.02
CA LEU A 241 -17.48 -6.98 -0.23
C LEU A 241 -16.73 -7.25 1.08
N SER A 242 -16.48 -6.20 1.87
CA SER A 242 -15.75 -6.29 3.14
C SER A 242 -16.46 -7.17 4.16
N ARG A 243 -17.78 -7.01 4.33
CA ARG A 243 -18.59 -7.85 5.23
C ARG A 243 -18.68 -9.31 4.77
N ALA A 244 -18.66 -9.55 3.47
CA ALA A 244 -18.73 -10.89 2.89
C ALA A 244 -17.39 -11.66 2.94
N ALA A 245 -16.26 -10.96 2.79
CA ALA A 245 -14.92 -11.56 2.64
C ALA A 245 -14.44 -12.44 3.82
N ASP A 246 -15.01 -12.24 5.01
CA ASP A 246 -14.69 -13.05 6.20
C ASP A 246 -15.69 -14.19 6.43
N ARG A 247 -16.73 -14.31 5.59
CA ARG A 247 -17.86 -15.24 5.80
C ARG A 247 -18.04 -16.23 4.66
N ILE A 248 -17.69 -15.85 3.43
CA ILE A 248 -17.78 -16.71 2.24
C ILE A 248 -16.50 -16.58 1.39
N PRO A 249 -16.11 -17.65 0.67
CA PRO A 249 -14.98 -17.59 -0.26
C PRO A 249 -15.34 -16.73 -1.47
N LEU A 250 -14.56 -15.68 -1.72
CA LEU A 250 -14.79 -14.71 -2.78
C LEU A 250 -13.64 -14.65 -3.77
N PHE A 251 -13.97 -14.38 -5.04
CA PHE A 251 -13.03 -14.03 -6.10
C PHE A 251 -13.60 -12.86 -6.92
N VAL A 252 -12.74 -11.91 -7.32
CA VAL A 252 -13.16 -10.80 -8.20
C VAL A 252 -12.88 -11.16 -9.65
N THR A 253 -13.80 -11.88 -10.28
CA THR A 253 -13.64 -12.37 -11.66
C THR A 253 -13.70 -11.25 -12.70
N GLU A 254 -14.24 -10.09 -12.35
CA GLU A 254 -14.21 -8.91 -13.20
C GLU A 254 -14.14 -7.62 -12.39
N PHE A 255 -13.25 -6.71 -12.79
CA PHE A 255 -13.34 -5.32 -12.34
C PHE A 255 -12.74 -4.34 -13.35
N GLY A 256 -13.20 -3.09 -13.30
CA GLY A 256 -12.64 -1.97 -14.04
C GLY A 256 -12.21 -0.80 -13.13
N THR A 257 -11.27 0.01 -13.59
CA THR A 257 -10.84 1.26 -12.94
C THR A 257 -11.77 2.45 -13.24
N GLN A 258 -12.64 2.29 -14.22
CA GLN A 258 -13.52 3.28 -14.83
C GLN A 258 -14.96 3.17 -14.30
N THR A 259 -15.93 3.75 -15.01
CA THR A 259 -17.36 3.64 -14.64
C THR A 259 -17.93 2.27 -15.03
N TYR A 260 -19.11 1.93 -14.53
CA TYR A 260 -19.77 0.63 -14.79
C TYR A 260 -20.03 0.32 -16.27
N THR A 261 -19.93 1.30 -17.17
CA THR A 261 -20.10 1.10 -18.62
C THR A 261 -18.88 0.48 -19.30
N GLY A 262 -17.81 0.24 -18.53
CA GLY A 262 -16.52 -0.13 -19.08
C GLY A 262 -15.73 1.04 -19.67
N ASP A 263 -16.26 2.27 -19.60
CA ASP A 263 -15.66 3.50 -20.13
C ASP A 263 -15.66 4.66 -19.12
N GLY A 264 -15.18 5.83 -19.54
CA GLY A 264 -15.10 7.05 -18.73
C GLY A 264 -13.76 7.21 -18.00
N GLY A 265 -13.68 8.19 -17.09
CA GLY A 265 -12.46 8.49 -16.34
C GLY A 265 -12.10 7.37 -15.36
N ASN A 266 -10.81 7.07 -15.25
CA ASN A 266 -10.29 6.13 -14.25
C ASN A 266 -10.31 6.76 -12.85
N ASP A 267 -10.74 5.99 -11.85
CA ASP A 267 -10.62 6.30 -10.43
C ASP A 267 -9.57 5.36 -9.81
N PHE A 268 -8.29 5.65 -10.05
CA PHE A 268 -7.19 4.86 -9.49
C PHE A 268 -7.11 4.92 -7.97
N THR A 269 -7.73 5.93 -7.33
CA THR A 269 -7.77 6.02 -5.86
C THR A 269 -8.69 4.95 -5.30
N TRP A 270 -9.92 4.84 -5.82
CA TRP A 270 -10.81 3.75 -5.44
C TRP A 270 -10.30 2.39 -5.90
N SER A 271 -9.71 2.32 -7.09
CA SER A 271 -9.10 1.08 -7.59
C SER A 271 -8.02 0.57 -6.64
N GLN A 272 -7.13 1.45 -6.17
CA GLN A 272 -6.10 1.10 -5.18
C GLN A 272 -6.74 0.60 -3.88
N LYS A 273 -7.76 1.32 -3.36
CA LYS A 273 -8.45 0.92 -2.13
C LYS A 273 -9.04 -0.49 -2.23
N TYR A 274 -9.64 -0.85 -3.36
CA TYR A 274 -10.09 -2.22 -3.59
C TYR A 274 -8.92 -3.19 -3.63
N LEU A 275 -7.89 -2.94 -4.45
CA LEU A 275 -6.77 -3.89 -4.57
C LEU A 275 -6.01 -4.11 -3.25
N ASP A 276 -5.81 -3.07 -2.45
CA ASP A 276 -5.21 -3.17 -1.11
C ASP A 276 -6.05 -4.08 -0.20
N PHE A 277 -7.39 -3.93 -0.24
CA PHE A 277 -8.28 -4.78 0.51
C PHE A 277 -8.23 -6.23 0.02
N LEU A 278 -8.29 -6.45 -1.29
CA LEU A 278 -8.22 -7.79 -1.89
C LEU A 278 -6.90 -8.48 -1.52
N GLU A 279 -5.77 -7.76 -1.55
CA GLU A 279 -4.47 -8.26 -1.11
C GLU A 279 -4.48 -8.65 0.38
N SER A 280 -4.99 -7.77 1.25
CA SER A 280 -5.11 -8.04 2.69
C SER A 280 -5.94 -9.28 3.03
N LYS A 281 -6.89 -9.63 2.15
CA LYS A 281 -7.77 -10.79 2.28
C LYS A 281 -7.37 -11.97 1.41
N GLN A 282 -6.28 -11.89 0.64
CA GLN A 282 -5.87 -12.91 -0.34
C GLN A 282 -7.02 -13.28 -1.31
N ILE A 283 -7.78 -12.29 -1.77
CA ILE A 283 -8.85 -12.45 -2.77
C ILE A 283 -8.26 -12.22 -4.15
N GLY A 284 -8.30 -13.24 -5.01
CA GLY A 284 -7.82 -13.14 -6.39
C GLY A 284 -8.70 -12.26 -7.27
N TRP A 285 -8.12 -11.77 -8.37
CA TRP A 285 -8.81 -10.86 -9.28
C TRP A 285 -8.37 -10.95 -10.74
N THR A 286 -9.29 -10.61 -11.65
CA THR A 286 -9.02 -10.40 -13.09
C THR A 286 -9.61 -9.09 -13.57
N ASN A 287 -8.78 -8.24 -14.19
CA ASN A 287 -9.20 -6.92 -14.69
C ASN A 287 -9.83 -7.00 -16.09
N TRP A 288 -10.84 -6.17 -16.33
CA TRP A 288 -11.52 -5.99 -17.61
C TRP A 288 -10.94 -4.77 -18.37
N ASN A 289 -10.32 -4.91 -19.55
CA ASN A 289 -10.07 -6.16 -20.30
C ASN A 289 -8.87 -6.10 -21.28
N PHE A 290 -8.44 -7.28 -21.71
CA PHE A 290 -7.29 -7.54 -22.59
C PHE A 290 -7.61 -7.38 -24.09
N SER A 291 -8.07 -6.19 -24.48
CA SER A 291 -8.37 -5.84 -25.88
C SER A 291 -7.86 -4.44 -26.25
N ASP A 292 -8.02 -4.09 -27.53
CA ASP A 292 -7.84 -2.74 -28.07
C ASP A 292 -9.17 -2.03 -28.41
N ASP A 293 -10.27 -2.42 -27.74
CA ASP A 293 -11.56 -1.72 -27.82
C ASP A 293 -11.39 -0.23 -27.49
N PHE A 294 -12.25 0.63 -28.04
CA PHE A 294 -12.10 2.09 -27.88
C PHE A 294 -12.28 2.57 -26.42
N ARG A 295 -13.04 1.86 -25.59
CA ARG A 295 -13.37 2.27 -24.22
C ARG A 295 -12.14 2.33 -23.32
N SER A 296 -12.17 3.18 -22.30
CA SER A 296 -11.03 3.40 -21.40
C SER A 296 -10.59 2.17 -20.61
N GLY A 297 -11.48 1.17 -20.41
CA GLY A 297 -11.18 -0.10 -19.76
C GLY A 297 -10.33 -1.08 -20.57
N ALA A 298 -10.31 -0.95 -21.89
CA ALA A 298 -9.45 -1.78 -22.72
C ALA A 298 -7.97 -1.42 -22.47
N VAL A 299 -7.13 -2.41 -22.16
CA VAL A 299 -5.75 -2.13 -21.75
C VAL A 299 -4.86 -1.67 -22.90
N PHE A 300 -5.15 -2.06 -24.14
CA PHE A 300 -4.35 -1.69 -25.31
C PHE A 300 -4.91 -0.47 -26.03
N LYS A 301 -4.03 0.35 -26.60
CA LYS A 301 -4.43 1.42 -27.53
C LYS A 301 -5.03 0.80 -28.79
N GLU A 302 -6.03 1.44 -29.39
CA GLU A 302 -6.70 0.99 -30.61
C GLU A 302 -5.69 0.65 -31.72
N GLY A 303 -5.87 -0.48 -32.39
CA GLY A 303 -5.00 -0.96 -33.47
C GLY A 303 -3.78 -1.76 -33.00
N THR A 304 -3.51 -1.82 -31.70
CA THR A 304 -2.42 -2.65 -31.14
C THR A 304 -2.58 -4.11 -31.55
N CYS A 305 -3.82 -4.63 -31.56
CA CYS A 305 -4.06 -6.04 -31.83
C CYS A 305 -3.81 -6.44 -33.30
N ALA A 306 -3.65 -5.48 -34.22
CA ALA A 306 -3.19 -5.75 -35.58
C ALA A 306 -1.67 -6.08 -35.63
N GLY A 307 -0.90 -5.62 -34.65
CA GLY A 307 0.54 -5.86 -34.52
C GLY A 307 0.89 -7.11 -33.70
N ASN A 308 2.18 -7.28 -33.37
CA ASN A 308 2.69 -8.40 -32.56
C ASN A 308 3.53 -7.95 -31.35
N ASP A 309 3.58 -6.66 -31.04
CA ASP A 309 4.30 -6.13 -29.88
C ASP A 309 3.31 -5.74 -28.79
N PHE A 310 3.41 -6.41 -27.63
CA PHE A 310 2.47 -6.27 -26.51
C PHE A 310 3.20 -6.05 -25.16
N ALA A 311 4.52 -6.06 -25.15
CA ALA A 311 5.31 -5.94 -23.93
C ALA A 311 5.56 -4.46 -23.57
N GLY A 312 5.75 -4.19 -22.28
CA GLY A 312 5.97 -2.82 -21.80
C GLY A 312 4.72 -1.95 -21.85
N THR A 313 4.90 -0.64 -21.75
CA THR A 313 3.82 0.33 -21.50
C THR A 313 3.45 1.19 -22.71
N SER A 314 4.24 1.17 -23.78
CA SER A 314 4.06 2.04 -24.95
C SER A 314 2.74 1.80 -25.68
N VAL A 315 2.26 0.55 -25.70
CA VAL A 315 1.02 0.12 -26.36
C VAL A 315 -0.20 0.20 -25.44
N LEU A 316 -0.02 0.59 -24.17
CA LEU A 316 -1.08 0.54 -23.17
C LEU A 316 -1.81 1.86 -23.00
N LYS A 317 -3.12 1.78 -22.75
CA LYS A 317 -3.91 2.90 -22.20
C LYS A 317 -3.53 3.13 -20.73
N PRO A 318 -3.94 4.26 -20.12
CA PRO A 318 -3.66 4.52 -18.70
C PRO A 318 -4.10 3.39 -17.76
N ALA A 319 -5.28 2.79 -18.00
CA ALA A 319 -5.75 1.63 -17.22
C ALA A 319 -4.82 0.41 -17.40
N GLY A 320 -4.37 0.15 -18.64
CA GLY A 320 -3.42 -0.92 -18.95
C GLY A 320 -2.06 -0.75 -18.28
N VAL A 321 -1.50 0.46 -18.27
CA VAL A 321 -0.26 0.76 -17.53
C VAL A 321 -0.44 0.47 -16.05
N TRP A 322 -1.52 1.02 -15.47
CA TRP A 322 -1.81 0.88 -14.04
C TRP A 322 -1.97 -0.59 -13.64
N ILE A 323 -2.80 -1.36 -14.34
CA ILE A 323 -3.05 -2.75 -13.95
C ILE A 323 -1.83 -3.64 -14.18
N ARG A 324 -1.08 -3.43 -15.26
CA ARG A 324 0.18 -4.16 -15.50
C ARG A 324 1.14 -4.00 -14.33
N ASP A 325 1.29 -2.79 -13.82
CA ASP A 325 2.17 -2.53 -12.67
C ASP A 325 1.68 -3.26 -11.41
N HIS A 326 0.37 -3.39 -11.19
CA HIS A 326 -0.20 -4.14 -10.06
C HIS A 326 -0.10 -5.66 -10.22
N ILE A 327 -0.19 -6.18 -11.45
CA ILE A 327 0.05 -7.60 -11.72
C ILE A 327 1.55 -7.93 -11.49
N ARG A 328 2.45 -7.04 -11.92
CA ARG A 328 3.91 -7.22 -11.75
C ARG A 328 4.37 -7.04 -10.32
N ASN A 329 3.89 -6.01 -9.64
CA ASN A 329 4.25 -5.71 -8.27
C ASN A 329 3.44 -6.62 -7.36
N ARG A 330 3.93 -7.84 -7.20
CA ARG A 330 3.61 -8.64 -6.01
C ARG A 330 4.30 -7.91 -4.88
N THR A 331 3.57 -7.19 -4.04
CA THR A 331 4.04 -7.00 -2.68
C THR A 331 4.24 -8.43 -2.19
N ALA A 332 5.50 -8.81 -1.93
CA ALA A 332 5.74 -10.09 -1.29
C ALA A 332 4.84 -10.13 -0.06
N ALA A 333 4.19 -11.27 0.19
CA ALA A 333 3.38 -11.45 1.39
C ALA A 333 4.14 -10.84 2.56
N THR A 334 3.49 -9.89 3.24
CA THR A 334 4.03 -9.09 4.34
C THR A 334 4.61 -10.06 5.37
N GLU A 335 5.91 -10.35 5.31
CA GLU A 335 6.50 -11.27 6.28
C GLU A 335 6.52 -10.55 7.62
N THR A 336 5.67 -11.03 8.52
CA THR A 336 5.67 -10.58 9.90
C THR A 336 6.69 -11.42 10.65
N THR A 337 7.82 -10.81 11.01
CA THR A 337 8.78 -11.42 11.93
C THR A 337 8.38 -11.04 13.35
N ASP A 338 7.83 -11.99 14.10
CA ASP A 338 7.64 -11.83 15.54
C ASP A 338 9.00 -11.90 16.25
N VAL A 339 9.28 -10.89 17.08
CA VAL A 339 10.56 -10.70 17.76
C VAL A 339 10.30 -10.59 19.26
N SER A 340 11.09 -11.31 20.06
CA SER A 340 10.96 -11.35 21.52
C SER A 340 12.27 -11.07 22.27
N THR A 341 13.41 -11.05 21.56
CA THR A 341 14.73 -10.79 22.14
C THR A 341 15.50 -9.68 21.41
N SER A 342 16.52 -9.12 22.07
CA SER A 342 17.38 -8.09 21.47
C SER A 342 18.23 -8.59 20.32
N ALA A 343 18.59 -9.88 20.31
CA ALA A 343 19.34 -10.49 19.21
C ALA A 343 18.44 -10.62 17.97
N GLU A 344 17.24 -11.18 18.14
CA GLU A 344 16.23 -11.28 17.08
C GLU A 344 15.89 -9.91 16.48
N LEU A 345 15.77 -8.87 17.31
CA LEU A 345 15.51 -7.52 16.80
C LEU A 345 16.65 -6.99 15.92
N LYS A 346 17.90 -7.19 16.33
CA LYS A 346 19.07 -6.77 15.52
C LYS A 346 19.12 -7.53 14.21
N ASP A 347 18.85 -8.83 14.25
CA ASP A 347 18.84 -9.68 13.05
C ASP A 347 17.70 -9.28 12.11
N ALA A 348 16.50 -9.05 12.64
CA ALA A 348 15.35 -8.58 11.87
C ALA A 348 15.60 -7.22 11.22
N LEU A 349 16.16 -6.25 11.95
CA LEU A 349 16.49 -4.92 11.43
C LEU A 349 17.56 -4.97 10.32
N THR A 350 18.47 -5.94 10.38
CA THR A 350 19.53 -6.14 9.40
C THR A 350 19.01 -6.81 8.13
N ASN A 351 18.07 -7.75 8.27
CA ASN A 351 17.62 -8.61 7.18
C ASN A 351 16.26 -8.20 6.58
N ALA A 352 15.64 -7.13 7.10
CA ALA A 352 14.38 -6.63 6.60
C ALA A 352 14.43 -6.35 5.08
N LYS A 353 13.27 -6.47 4.44
CA LYS A 353 13.03 -6.17 3.03
C LYS A 353 11.84 -5.22 2.91
N PRO A 354 11.72 -4.44 1.82
CA PRO A 354 10.55 -3.60 1.59
C PRO A 354 9.23 -4.35 1.78
N GLY A 355 8.37 -3.83 2.66
CA GLY A 355 7.08 -4.42 3.01
C GLY A 355 7.08 -5.26 4.29
N ASP A 356 8.25 -5.66 4.82
CA ASP A 356 8.31 -6.49 6.01
C ASP A 356 7.72 -5.79 7.24
N THR A 357 7.17 -6.58 8.16
CA THR A 357 6.76 -6.12 9.49
C THR A 357 7.59 -6.83 10.56
N ILE A 358 8.32 -6.06 11.35
CA ILE A 358 8.99 -6.53 12.56
C ILE A 358 8.06 -6.23 13.74
N LYS A 359 7.53 -7.27 14.38
CA LYS A 359 6.56 -7.13 15.47
C LYS A 359 7.21 -7.53 16.80
N LEU A 360 7.37 -6.55 17.68
CA LEU A 360 7.92 -6.76 19.00
C LEU A 360 6.86 -7.31 19.96
N ALA A 361 7.19 -8.39 20.65
CA ALA A 361 6.51 -8.78 21.87
C ALA A 361 6.82 -7.77 22.99
N ASP A 362 5.90 -7.63 23.93
CA ASP A 362 6.12 -6.84 25.15
C ASP A 362 7.33 -7.37 25.92
N GLY A 363 8.20 -6.46 26.36
CA GLY A 363 9.47 -6.81 26.97
C GLY A 363 10.51 -5.70 26.83
N THR A 364 11.64 -5.87 27.52
CA THR A 364 12.76 -4.93 27.43
C THR A 364 13.86 -5.49 26.53
N TYR A 365 14.16 -4.74 25.47
CA TYR A 365 15.22 -5.03 24.52
C TYR A 365 16.41 -4.14 24.85
N THR A 366 17.48 -4.71 25.43
CA THR A 366 18.64 -3.93 25.86
C THR A 366 19.68 -3.86 24.74
N GLY A 367 20.07 -2.64 24.38
CA GLY A 367 21.11 -2.37 23.40
C GLY A 367 20.80 -1.15 22.53
N ASN A 368 21.64 -0.96 21.51
CA ASN A 368 21.41 -0.01 20.43
C ASN A 368 20.89 -0.76 19.21
N PHE A 369 19.87 -0.20 18.57
CA PHE A 369 19.21 -0.81 17.41
C PHE A 369 19.40 0.08 16.19
N LYS A 370 19.85 -0.50 15.08
CA LYS A 370 20.18 0.24 13.87
C LYS A 370 19.69 -0.53 12.65
N THR A 371 19.21 0.20 11.65
CA THR A 371 19.02 -0.33 10.30
C THR A 371 19.50 0.67 9.26
N THR A 372 19.90 0.15 8.10
CA THR A 372 20.27 0.89 6.89
C THR A 372 19.47 0.42 5.69
N VAL A 373 18.42 -0.37 5.91
CA VAL A 373 17.60 -0.95 4.86
C VAL A 373 16.52 0.04 4.47
N ASP A 374 16.36 0.29 3.18
CA ASP A 374 15.24 1.06 2.66
C ASP A 374 13.99 0.20 2.50
N GLY A 375 12.84 0.74 2.88
CA GLY A 375 11.56 0.35 2.29
C GLY A 375 11.35 1.04 0.94
N THR A 376 10.14 0.93 0.38
CA THR A 376 9.75 1.71 -0.79
C THR A 376 8.43 2.44 -0.55
N SER A 377 8.07 3.37 -1.44
CA SER A 377 6.81 4.09 -1.36
C SER A 377 5.58 3.18 -1.41
N SER A 378 5.66 2.05 -2.11
CA SER A 378 4.59 1.05 -2.20
C SER A 378 4.72 -0.08 -1.17
N ALA A 379 5.88 -0.24 -0.54
CA ALA A 379 6.16 -1.29 0.45
C ALA A 379 7.06 -0.74 1.58
N PRO A 380 6.51 0.12 2.46
CA PRO A 380 7.28 0.62 3.60
C PRO A 380 7.53 -0.50 4.62
N ILE A 381 8.69 -0.50 5.25
CA ILE A 381 9.02 -1.47 6.31
C ILE A 381 8.41 -0.97 7.62
N THR A 382 7.83 -1.88 8.41
CA THR A 382 7.18 -1.51 9.68
C THR A 382 7.86 -2.17 10.88
N LEU A 383 8.31 -1.37 11.85
CA LEU A 383 8.63 -1.82 13.21
C LEU A 383 7.46 -1.47 14.12
N THR A 384 6.85 -2.45 14.77
CA THR A 384 5.64 -2.25 15.56
C THR A 384 5.68 -3.02 16.88
N GLY A 385 5.03 -2.49 17.91
CA GLY A 385 4.85 -3.12 19.22
C GLY A 385 3.88 -2.31 20.07
N SER A 386 3.66 -2.74 21.31
CA SER A 386 2.96 -1.91 22.30
C SER A 386 3.93 -0.97 23.02
N ALA A 387 3.42 -0.06 23.84
CA ALA A 387 4.25 0.78 24.70
C ALA A 387 5.08 -0.04 25.72
N ASN A 388 4.74 -1.31 25.96
CA ASN A 388 5.51 -2.21 26.81
C ASN A 388 6.65 -2.93 26.05
N ALA A 389 6.75 -2.78 24.73
CA ALA A 389 7.93 -3.17 23.97
C ALA A 389 8.96 -2.03 24.06
N VAL A 390 9.93 -2.17 24.97
CA VAL A 390 10.84 -1.12 25.40
C VAL A 390 12.24 -1.36 24.81
N LEU A 391 12.68 -0.49 23.91
CA LEU A 391 14.07 -0.42 23.48
C LEU A 391 14.86 0.40 24.50
N LYS A 392 15.78 -0.24 25.22
CA LYS A 392 16.57 0.37 26.29
C LYS A 392 18.05 0.47 25.93
N ALA A 393 18.55 1.67 25.66
CA ALA A 393 19.96 1.92 25.42
C ALA A 393 20.71 2.32 26.70
N GLY A 394 22.00 1.97 26.79
CA GLY A 394 22.90 2.39 27.89
C GLY A 394 23.81 3.57 27.52
N GLY A 395 23.76 4.02 26.28
CA GLY A 395 24.57 5.07 25.65
C GLY A 395 24.26 5.09 24.15
N GLY A 396 24.74 6.06 23.37
CA GLY A 396 24.46 6.11 21.93
C GLY A 396 22.96 6.30 21.61
N TYR A 397 22.47 5.68 20.54
CA TYR A 397 21.09 5.88 20.05
C TYR A 397 20.18 4.70 20.38
N GLY A 398 18.98 4.96 20.87
CA GLY A 398 17.97 3.92 21.11
C GLY A 398 17.59 3.18 19.82
N LEU A 399 17.18 3.94 18.79
CA LEU A 399 16.91 3.44 17.44
C LEU A 399 17.53 4.36 16.40
N HIS A 400 18.30 3.81 15.46
CA HIS A 400 18.97 4.56 14.39
C HIS A 400 18.51 4.09 13.01
N LEU A 401 17.70 4.91 12.35
CA LEU A 401 17.34 4.79 10.94
C LEU A 401 18.38 5.55 10.11
N ASN A 402 19.41 4.85 9.64
CA ASN A 402 20.59 5.45 9.02
C ASN A 402 20.64 5.18 7.52
N GLY A 403 20.15 6.13 6.72
CA GLY A 403 19.89 5.92 5.30
C GLY A 403 18.73 4.96 5.06
N ALA A 404 17.82 4.82 6.03
CA ALA A 404 16.73 3.86 6.01
C ALA A 404 15.39 4.58 5.76
N SER A 405 15.06 4.78 4.48
CA SER A 405 13.87 5.48 4.00
C SER A 405 12.63 4.60 4.02
N TYR A 406 11.44 5.21 4.00
CA TYR A 406 10.15 4.51 3.95
C TYR A 406 9.93 3.51 5.11
N TRP A 407 10.20 3.95 6.33
CA TRP A 407 9.91 3.19 7.56
C TRP A 407 8.68 3.70 8.29
N ASN A 408 7.93 2.78 8.89
CA ASN A 408 6.93 3.06 9.90
C ASN A 408 7.42 2.52 11.25
N VAL A 409 7.55 3.37 12.26
CA VAL A 409 7.84 2.96 13.64
C VAL A 409 6.61 3.25 14.50
N ARG A 410 6.02 2.21 15.10
CA ARG A 410 4.70 2.32 15.74
C ARG A 410 4.66 1.76 17.16
N GLY A 411 4.06 2.53 18.07
CA GLY A 411 3.60 2.05 19.38
C GLY A 411 4.68 1.75 20.44
N ILE A 412 5.93 1.51 20.04
CA ILE A 412 7.03 1.12 20.94
C ILE A 412 7.45 2.23 21.91
N THR A 413 8.17 1.84 22.97
CA THR A 413 8.89 2.77 23.85
C THR A 413 10.39 2.74 23.55
N VAL A 414 11.02 3.91 23.51
CA VAL A 414 12.49 4.06 23.42
C VAL A 414 12.96 4.84 24.65
N THR A 415 13.91 4.26 25.39
CA THR A 415 14.41 4.88 26.61
C THR A 415 15.89 4.62 26.89
N GLY A 416 16.49 5.46 27.71
CA GLY A 416 17.92 5.38 28.01
C GLY A 416 18.79 5.77 26.83
N GLY A 417 20.09 5.92 27.10
CA GLY A 417 21.08 6.26 26.11
C GLY A 417 21.22 7.76 25.88
N GLN A 418 22.08 8.08 24.92
CA GLN A 418 22.42 9.47 24.64
C GLN A 418 21.27 10.17 23.91
N LYS A 419 20.68 9.51 22.91
CA LYS A 419 19.58 10.03 22.10
C LYS A 419 18.56 8.94 21.82
N GLY A 420 17.30 9.32 21.61
CA GLY A 420 16.21 8.37 21.38
C GLY A 420 16.22 7.79 19.96
N ILE A 421 15.33 8.32 19.11
CA ILE A 421 15.15 7.87 17.72
C ILE A 421 15.88 8.84 16.79
N MET A 422 16.90 8.34 16.11
CA MET A 422 17.71 9.09 15.15
C MET A 422 17.33 8.69 13.73
N ILE A 423 16.98 9.69 12.92
CA ILE A 423 16.70 9.56 11.48
C ILE A 423 17.78 10.35 10.75
N ASP A 424 18.74 9.64 10.17
CA ASP A 424 19.87 10.20 9.43
C ASP A 424 19.75 9.86 7.94
N SER A 425 19.82 10.87 7.07
CA SER A 425 19.83 10.70 5.61
C SER A 425 18.71 9.80 5.06
N ALA A 426 17.51 9.88 5.63
CA ALA A 426 16.36 9.07 5.24
C ALA A 426 15.15 9.92 4.85
N THR A 427 14.35 9.45 3.90
CA THR A 427 13.11 10.13 3.50
C THR A 427 11.87 9.34 3.86
N ARG A 428 10.76 10.04 4.14
CA ARG A 428 9.43 9.44 4.35
C ARG A 428 9.39 8.39 5.46
N VAL A 429 10.06 8.68 6.57
CA VAL A 429 9.93 7.92 7.83
C VAL A 429 8.74 8.45 8.63
N THR A 430 7.87 7.56 9.09
CA THR A 430 6.75 7.87 9.97
C THR A 430 6.96 7.25 11.36
N ILE A 431 6.98 8.09 12.38
CA ILE A 431 6.98 7.73 13.80
C ILE A 431 5.57 7.99 14.34
N ASP A 432 4.87 6.97 14.83
CA ASP A 432 3.46 7.06 15.21
C ASP A 432 3.16 6.36 16.54
N GLY A 433 2.60 7.10 17.50
CA GLY A 433 2.17 6.53 18.77
C GLY A 433 3.30 5.99 19.65
N VAL A 434 4.54 6.45 19.47
CA VAL A 434 5.68 5.99 20.28
C VAL A 434 5.78 6.76 21.60
N THR A 435 6.47 6.16 22.57
CA THR A 435 6.89 6.86 23.79
C THR A 435 8.41 6.98 23.83
N VAL A 436 8.96 8.18 24.04
CA VAL A 436 10.42 8.41 24.07
C VAL A 436 10.78 9.15 25.35
N HIS A 437 11.67 8.60 26.18
CA HIS A 437 12.03 9.21 27.46
C HIS A 437 13.31 8.71 28.12
N GLY A 438 13.79 9.41 29.15
CA GLY A 438 14.96 9.01 29.95
C GLY A 438 16.27 9.10 29.17
N LEU A 439 16.50 10.22 28.50
CA LEU A 439 17.63 10.41 27.58
C LEU A 439 18.62 11.45 28.10
N ASP A 440 19.91 11.25 27.83
CA ASP A 440 20.94 12.23 28.17
C ASP A 440 20.77 13.52 27.34
N MET A 441 20.35 13.39 26.08
CA MET A 441 20.14 14.47 25.11
C MET A 441 18.79 14.30 24.38
N GLU A 442 18.73 14.55 23.06
CA GLU A 442 17.48 14.73 22.31
C GLU A 442 16.65 13.45 22.08
N GLY A 443 15.32 13.65 22.00
CA GLY A 443 14.30 12.62 21.85
C GLY A 443 14.24 12.00 20.46
N VAL A 444 13.75 12.77 19.49
CA VAL A 444 13.63 12.34 18.09
C VAL A 444 14.32 13.35 17.17
N HIS A 445 15.26 12.90 16.35
CA HIS A 445 16.07 13.78 15.52
C HIS A 445 15.99 13.42 14.04
N PHE A 446 15.49 14.34 13.22
CA PHE A 446 15.62 14.32 11.76
C PHE A 446 16.86 15.11 11.35
N ARG A 447 17.89 14.42 10.87
CA ARG A 447 19.23 14.97 10.62
C ARG A 447 19.79 14.51 9.29
N ASN A 448 20.81 15.20 8.80
CA ASN A 448 21.59 14.85 7.60
C ASN A 448 20.70 14.77 6.35
N SER A 449 19.87 15.80 6.17
CA SER A 449 18.94 15.95 5.05
C SER A 449 17.83 14.90 5.01
N SER A 450 17.26 14.60 6.18
CA SER A 450 16.13 13.68 6.31
C SER A 450 14.80 14.38 6.03
N THR A 451 14.20 14.10 4.87
CA THR A 451 13.07 14.86 4.33
C THR A 451 11.73 14.13 4.46
N TYR A 452 10.64 14.90 4.48
CA TYR A 452 9.27 14.35 4.49
C TYR A 452 9.00 13.36 5.63
N GLY A 453 9.73 13.51 6.75
CA GLY A 453 9.51 12.74 7.96
C GLY A 453 8.23 13.17 8.68
N VAL A 454 7.57 12.26 9.37
CA VAL A 454 6.40 12.56 10.20
C VAL A 454 6.61 11.96 11.58
N ILE A 455 6.40 12.75 12.62
CA ILE A 455 6.18 12.26 13.97
C ILE A 455 4.79 12.67 14.45
N LYS A 456 3.98 11.69 14.86
CA LYS A 456 2.60 11.95 15.26
C LYS A 456 2.11 11.10 16.43
N ASN A 457 1.09 11.59 17.13
CA ASN A 457 0.40 10.91 18.22
C ASN A 457 1.33 10.36 19.33
N SER A 458 2.54 10.89 19.45
CA SER A 458 3.61 10.34 20.28
C SER A 458 3.76 11.11 21.59
N ARG A 459 4.38 10.48 22.58
CA ARG A 459 4.70 11.09 23.88
C ARG A 459 6.21 11.18 24.08
N ILE A 460 6.73 12.38 24.28
CA ILE A 460 8.16 12.62 24.50
C ILE A 460 8.35 13.41 25.81
N TYR A 461 9.17 12.92 26.72
CA TYR A 461 9.43 13.57 28.01
C TYR A 461 10.75 13.08 28.60
N ASP A 462 11.29 13.74 29.62
CA ASP A 462 12.50 13.28 30.33
C ASP A 462 13.73 13.17 29.39
N THR A 463 14.09 14.30 28.78
CA THR A 463 15.24 14.44 27.87
C THR A 463 16.19 15.52 28.36
N GLY A 464 17.49 15.41 28.05
CA GLY A 464 18.49 16.38 28.49
C GLY A 464 19.08 16.14 29.89
N ASN A 465 19.16 14.88 30.31
CA ASN A 465 19.57 14.50 31.66
C ASN A 465 21.08 14.61 31.97
N ASP A 466 21.92 14.98 31.00
CA ASP A 466 23.38 15.08 31.22
C ASP A 466 23.88 16.46 31.67
N GLY A 467 22.98 17.44 31.81
CA GLY A 467 23.28 18.78 32.32
C GLY A 467 24.08 19.68 31.36
N ARG A 468 24.22 19.32 30.08
CA ARG A 468 24.93 20.14 29.07
C ARG A 468 24.07 21.22 28.40
N GLY A 469 22.79 21.31 28.75
CA GLY A 469 21.84 22.20 28.08
C GLY A 469 21.56 21.78 26.63
N MET A 470 21.46 20.47 26.41
CA MET A 470 21.07 19.86 25.15
C MET A 470 20.02 18.81 25.52
N GLY A 471 18.98 18.60 24.72
CA GLY A 471 17.89 17.72 25.17
C GLY A 471 16.53 18.01 24.58
N GLU A 472 16.48 18.41 23.31
CA GLU A 472 15.25 18.78 22.63
C GLU A 472 14.31 17.57 22.50
N GLY A 473 13.00 17.81 22.56
CA GLY A 473 12.01 16.75 22.36
C GLY A 473 12.05 16.21 20.93
N VAL A 474 11.85 17.12 19.96
CA VAL A 474 12.02 16.85 18.52
C VAL A 474 12.98 17.87 17.92
N TYR A 475 14.01 17.38 17.25
CA TYR A 475 15.04 18.19 16.59
C TYR A 475 14.95 17.95 15.08
N VAL A 476 14.89 19.03 14.28
CA VAL A 476 14.95 18.96 12.81
C VAL A 476 16.13 19.79 12.28
N GLY A 477 17.02 19.15 11.52
CA GLY A 477 18.23 19.75 10.95
C GLY A 477 19.47 19.54 11.81
N SER A 478 20.50 20.36 11.59
CA SER A 478 21.76 20.33 12.35
C SER A 478 22.20 21.76 12.67
N ALA A 479 22.69 22.00 13.89
CA ALA A 479 23.30 23.28 14.25
C ALA A 479 24.64 23.51 13.52
N GLY A 480 24.97 24.79 13.29
CA GLY A 480 26.32 25.20 12.87
C GLY A 480 26.52 25.27 11.35
N GLY A 481 25.45 25.15 10.57
CA GLY A 481 25.51 25.25 9.11
C GLY A 481 24.14 25.04 8.46
N THR A 482 24.07 25.28 7.14
CA THR A 482 22.80 25.26 6.39
C THR A 482 22.74 24.11 5.38
N SER A 483 23.67 23.15 5.48
CA SER A 483 23.77 22.00 4.57
C SER A 483 22.76 20.90 4.87
N ASP A 484 22.23 20.85 6.09
CA ASP A 484 21.21 19.88 6.46
C ASP A 484 19.85 20.32 5.91
N LYS A 485 19.34 19.58 4.93
CA LYS A 485 18.07 19.84 4.23
C LYS A 485 16.97 18.91 4.72
N SER A 486 16.79 18.82 6.04
CA SER A 486 15.72 18.01 6.65
C SER A 486 14.36 18.71 6.48
N ASP A 487 13.97 18.91 5.23
CA ASP A 487 12.84 19.71 4.80
C ASP A 487 11.52 18.94 4.92
N HIS A 488 10.42 19.68 5.04
CA HIS A 488 9.05 19.14 5.01
C HIS A 488 8.73 18.12 6.13
N VAL A 489 9.48 18.16 7.24
CA VAL A 489 9.16 17.36 8.42
C VAL A 489 7.87 17.85 9.07
N GLN A 490 7.02 16.91 9.48
CA GLN A 490 5.75 17.17 10.16
C GLN A 490 5.74 16.63 11.59
N ILE A 491 5.27 17.45 12.54
CA ILE A 491 5.19 17.16 13.96
C ILE A 491 3.72 17.36 14.39
N LEU A 492 2.96 16.27 14.54
CA LEU A 492 1.49 16.30 14.56
C LEU A 492 0.88 15.64 15.80
N GLY A 493 0.11 16.38 16.60
CA GLY A 493 -0.70 15.76 17.67
C GLY A 493 0.09 15.06 18.77
N ASN A 494 1.35 15.46 19.00
CA ASN A 494 2.21 14.88 20.03
C ASN A 494 1.99 15.55 21.39
N THR A 495 2.35 14.84 22.47
CA THR A 495 2.50 15.41 23.82
C THR A 495 3.98 15.45 24.18
N ILE A 496 4.54 16.65 24.35
CA ILE A 496 5.97 16.85 24.61
C ILE A 496 6.17 17.61 25.93
N GLY A 497 6.96 17.04 26.84
CA GLY A 497 7.11 17.49 28.22
C GLY A 497 6.40 16.57 29.24
N PRO A 498 6.53 16.82 30.54
CA PRO A 498 7.08 18.04 31.15
C PRO A 498 8.60 18.15 31.16
N ASP A 499 9.33 17.05 31.33
CA ASP A 499 10.74 17.08 31.70
C ASP A 499 11.67 17.09 30.47
N VAL A 500 11.42 17.98 29.51
CA VAL A 500 12.30 18.19 28.36
C VAL A 500 13.25 19.35 28.70
N GLY A 501 14.55 19.07 28.76
CA GLY A 501 15.56 20.02 29.22
C GLY A 501 15.89 21.15 28.25
N GLY A 502 15.81 20.84 26.95
CA GLY A 502 15.88 21.81 25.84
C GLY A 502 14.49 22.25 25.35
N GLU A 503 14.39 22.84 24.17
CA GLU A 503 13.07 23.11 23.57
C GLU A 503 12.30 21.83 23.26
N ALA A 504 10.97 21.89 23.36
CA ALA A 504 10.13 20.77 22.94
C ALA A 504 10.30 20.46 21.44
N VAL A 505 10.48 21.51 20.63
CA VAL A 505 10.79 21.40 19.20
C VAL A 505 11.85 22.44 18.82
N ASP A 506 12.94 22.01 18.18
CA ASP A 506 13.91 22.92 17.56
C ASP A 506 14.06 22.65 16.06
N LEU A 507 13.86 23.69 15.25
CA LEU A 507 13.86 23.66 13.80
C LEU A 507 15.05 24.48 13.29
N LYS A 508 16.18 23.84 13.00
CA LYS A 508 17.44 24.54 12.71
C LYS A 508 17.46 25.24 11.35
N GLU A 509 18.38 26.20 11.21
CA GLU A 509 18.73 26.78 9.92
C GLU A 509 19.11 25.69 8.90
N GLY A 510 18.85 25.94 7.62
CA GLY A 510 19.05 24.91 6.58
C GLY A 510 17.77 24.18 6.19
N THR A 511 16.75 24.13 7.06
CA THR A 511 15.50 23.40 6.85
C THR A 511 14.33 24.31 6.46
N THR A 512 13.37 23.79 5.69
CA THR A 512 12.20 24.57 5.26
C THR A 512 10.91 23.76 5.11
N GLY A 513 9.76 24.46 5.18
CA GLY A 513 8.48 23.96 4.68
C GLY A 513 7.85 22.84 5.51
N GLY A 514 8.21 22.74 6.79
CA GLY A 514 7.61 21.77 7.72
C GLY A 514 6.33 22.28 8.39
N LEU A 515 5.64 21.36 9.08
CA LEU A 515 4.37 21.62 9.76
C LEU A 515 4.45 21.16 11.22
N VAL A 516 4.13 22.04 12.16
CA VAL A 516 3.95 21.68 13.58
C VAL A 516 2.52 21.95 13.97
N SER A 517 1.69 20.90 14.09
CA SER A 517 0.24 21.06 14.22
C SER A 517 -0.38 20.22 15.35
N GLY A 518 -1.23 20.84 16.16
CA GLY A 518 -2.06 20.12 17.14
C GLY A 518 -1.32 19.52 18.34
N ASN A 519 -0.07 19.90 18.59
CA ASN A 519 0.74 19.35 19.68
C ASN A 519 0.41 20.01 21.04
N SER A 520 0.68 19.29 22.13
CA SER A 520 0.63 19.81 23.49
C SER A 520 2.02 19.87 24.10
N PHE A 521 2.39 21.04 24.63
CA PHE A 521 3.69 21.31 25.24
C PHE A 521 3.57 21.64 26.72
N ASP A 522 4.45 21.07 27.53
CA ASP A 522 4.59 21.37 28.96
C ASP A 522 6.06 21.71 29.26
N GLY A 523 6.37 22.98 29.46
CA GLY A 523 7.74 23.49 29.55
C GLY A 523 8.41 23.38 30.93
N ARG A 524 7.86 22.60 31.86
CA ARG A 524 8.38 22.53 33.25
C ARG A 524 9.84 22.05 33.35
N GLY A 525 10.34 21.32 32.36
CA GLY A 525 11.71 20.82 32.28
C GLY A 525 12.73 21.79 31.70
N LEU A 526 12.28 22.88 31.05
CA LEU A 526 13.17 23.84 30.39
C LEU A 526 14.24 24.37 31.34
N THR A 527 15.50 24.19 30.97
CA THR A 527 16.63 24.53 31.84
C THR A 527 17.08 25.99 31.72
N GLY A 528 16.78 26.66 30.61
CA GLY A 528 17.30 27.97 30.27
C GLY A 528 18.80 28.00 29.90
N ALA A 529 19.49 26.86 29.93
CA ALA A 529 20.82 26.75 29.34
C ALA A 529 20.72 26.94 27.82
N ASN A 530 21.75 27.47 27.16
CA ASN A 530 21.77 27.67 25.70
C ASN A 530 20.55 28.38 25.06
N TYR A 531 19.84 29.19 25.85
CA TYR A 531 18.58 29.86 25.45
C TYR A 531 17.35 28.94 25.35
N ASP A 532 17.40 27.76 25.97
CA ASP A 532 16.30 26.78 26.10
C ASP A 532 15.16 27.34 26.98
N ASP A 533 14.43 28.32 26.46
CA ASP A 533 13.47 29.13 27.23
C ASP A 533 12.07 29.25 26.58
N SER A 534 11.82 28.43 25.56
CA SER A 534 10.56 28.35 24.82
C SER A 534 10.13 26.92 24.48
N TRP A 535 8.88 26.72 24.07
CA TRP A 535 8.43 25.40 23.63
C TRP A 535 8.94 25.08 22.23
N ILE A 536 8.96 26.07 21.32
CA ILE A 536 9.41 25.89 19.95
C ILE A 536 10.37 27.01 19.59
N ASP A 537 11.55 26.63 19.12
CA ASP A 537 12.51 27.53 18.50
C ASP A 537 12.62 27.25 16.99
N VAL A 538 12.42 28.28 16.17
CA VAL A 538 12.42 28.22 14.71
C VAL A 538 13.56 29.04 14.10
N LYS A 539 14.57 28.36 13.59
CA LYS A 539 15.68 28.92 12.81
C LYS A 539 15.57 28.60 11.31
N GLY A 540 14.72 27.64 10.93
CA GLY A 540 14.41 27.30 9.55
C GLY A 540 13.42 28.26 8.87
N ASN A 541 13.03 27.95 7.62
CA ASN A 541 12.17 28.82 6.80
C ASN A 541 10.79 28.23 6.49
N ASN A 542 9.81 29.10 6.23
CA ASN A 542 8.49 28.74 5.67
C ASN A 542 7.76 27.64 6.45
N TYR A 543 7.93 27.59 7.77
CA TYR A 543 7.20 26.65 8.62
C TYR A 543 5.77 27.11 8.86
N VAL A 544 4.84 26.16 8.97
CA VAL A 544 3.51 26.41 9.49
C VAL A 544 3.42 25.83 10.89
N ILE A 545 3.06 26.65 11.87
CA ILE A 545 2.94 26.26 13.27
C ILE A 545 1.52 26.61 13.71
N GLU A 546 0.69 25.58 13.92
CA GLU A 546 -0.74 25.80 14.08
C GLU A 546 -1.43 24.90 15.12
N ASN A 547 -2.51 25.43 15.70
CA ASN A 547 -3.39 24.66 16.58
C ASN A 547 -2.69 23.96 17.77
N ASN A 548 -1.49 24.39 18.14
CA ASN A 548 -0.76 23.83 19.27
C ASN A 548 -1.21 24.46 20.58
N THR A 549 -1.04 23.74 21.69
CA THR A 549 -1.30 24.25 23.05
C THR A 549 -0.04 24.13 23.90
N GLY A 550 0.42 25.23 24.49
CA GLY A 550 1.59 25.24 25.37
C GLY A 550 1.28 25.79 26.76
N LYS A 551 1.94 25.25 27.78
CA LYS A 551 1.92 25.77 29.16
C LYS A 551 3.28 25.65 29.85
N ASN A 552 3.44 26.38 30.95
CA ASN A 552 4.62 26.30 31.83
C ASN A 552 5.96 26.59 31.14
N THR A 553 5.99 27.49 30.15
CA THR A 553 7.28 27.98 29.63
C THR A 553 8.02 28.83 30.67
N THR A 554 9.35 28.90 30.57
CA THR A 554 10.18 29.74 31.44
C THR A 554 10.22 31.20 30.96
N ASN A 555 10.24 31.44 29.64
CA ASN A 555 10.30 32.77 29.06
C ASN A 555 9.24 33.01 27.97
N ASN A 556 9.40 32.46 26.77
CA ASN A 556 8.53 32.72 25.62
C ASN A 556 7.76 31.46 25.20
N GLY A 557 6.67 31.62 24.45
CA GLY A 557 5.94 30.45 23.93
C GLY A 557 6.66 29.82 22.74
N TYR A 558 6.82 30.62 21.69
CA TYR A 558 7.45 30.27 20.42
C TYR A 558 8.46 31.36 20.07
N GLU A 559 9.58 30.97 19.48
CA GLU A 559 10.61 31.89 19.01
C GLU A 559 10.95 31.67 17.54
N THR A 560 11.36 32.74 16.87
CA THR A 560 12.08 32.64 15.60
C THR A 560 13.44 33.32 15.71
N HIS A 561 14.50 32.70 15.20
CA HIS A 561 15.87 33.22 15.22
C HIS A 561 16.54 33.17 13.86
N THR A 562 17.43 34.13 13.62
CA THR A 562 18.32 34.15 12.44
C THR A 562 19.75 33.90 12.89
N GLN A 563 20.17 32.63 12.93
CA GLN A 563 21.56 32.25 13.19
C GLN A 563 22.45 32.39 11.94
N GLN A 564 21.85 32.26 10.76
CA GLN A 564 22.51 32.40 9.46
C GLN A 564 21.69 33.32 8.56
N SER A 565 22.35 34.20 7.82
CA SER A 565 21.67 35.15 6.93
C SER A 565 20.75 34.42 5.94
N GLY A 566 19.51 34.89 5.81
CA GLY A 566 18.48 34.30 4.94
C GLY A 566 17.65 33.18 5.59
N TRP A 567 17.87 32.86 6.86
CA TRP A 567 17.12 31.85 7.62
C TRP A 567 16.32 32.46 8.79
N GLY A 568 15.32 31.73 9.30
CA GLY A 568 14.39 32.19 10.34
C GLY A 568 13.18 32.98 9.81
N CYS A 569 12.87 32.85 8.52
CA CYS A 569 11.90 33.68 7.81
C CYS A 569 10.73 32.86 7.24
N GLY A 570 9.57 33.50 7.04
CA GLY A 570 8.42 32.89 6.35
C GLY A 570 7.52 32.05 7.25
N THR A 571 7.82 31.94 8.54
CA THR A 571 7.00 31.17 9.49
C THR A 571 5.61 31.78 9.64
N VAL A 572 4.59 30.92 9.67
CA VAL A 572 3.18 31.28 9.88
C VAL A 572 2.69 30.62 11.16
N PHE A 573 2.29 31.45 12.12
CA PHE A 573 1.67 31.03 13.37
C PHE A 573 0.16 31.28 13.31
N ARG A 574 -0.68 30.26 13.51
CA ARG A 574 -2.16 30.41 13.55
C ARG A 574 -2.85 29.41 14.49
N GLY A 575 -3.92 29.85 15.16
CA GLY A 575 -4.74 28.98 16.01
C GLY A 575 -4.04 28.40 17.25
N ASN A 576 -2.83 28.84 17.59
CA ASN A 576 -2.11 28.34 18.76
C ASN A 576 -2.66 28.96 20.05
N LYS A 577 -2.67 28.17 21.14
CA LYS A 577 -3.12 28.58 22.47
C LYS A 577 -1.93 28.56 23.44
N SER A 578 -1.57 29.72 23.97
CA SER A 578 -0.36 29.87 24.79
C SER A 578 -0.71 30.25 26.23
N ASP A 579 -0.37 29.41 27.21
CA ASP A 579 -0.47 29.77 28.62
C ASP A 579 0.92 30.07 29.18
N LEU A 580 1.21 31.35 29.34
CA LEU A 580 2.45 31.88 29.91
C LEU A 580 2.29 32.23 31.40
N THR A 581 1.25 31.72 32.06
CA THR A 581 1.10 31.88 33.51
C THR A 581 2.30 31.25 34.21
N GLY A 582 2.95 32.03 35.07
CA GLY A 582 4.14 31.59 35.81
C GLY A 582 5.47 31.77 35.08
N ALA A 583 5.49 32.18 33.80
CA ALA A 583 6.74 32.50 33.09
C ALA A 583 7.44 33.70 33.75
N THR A 584 8.76 33.60 33.96
CA THR A 584 9.55 34.61 34.70
C THR A 584 10.62 35.30 33.85
N GLY A 585 10.97 34.74 32.67
CA GLY A 585 11.96 35.29 31.75
C GLY A 585 11.64 36.70 31.25
N SER A 586 12.60 37.38 30.60
CA SER A 586 12.43 38.80 30.25
C SER A 586 11.51 39.05 29.05
N GLY A 587 11.36 38.09 28.14
CA GLY A 587 10.49 38.16 26.97
C GLY A 587 9.02 38.05 27.33
N ARG A 588 8.57 36.91 27.87
CA ARG A 588 7.17 36.65 28.24
C ARG A 588 6.18 36.94 27.10
N TYR A 589 6.60 36.69 25.87
CA TYR A 589 5.75 36.81 24.68
C TYR A 589 5.27 35.44 24.24
N ALA A 590 4.03 35.34 23.76
CA ALA A 590 3.59 34.10 23.11
C ALA A 590 4.47 33.84 21.87
N PHE A 591 4.76 34.85 21.05
CA PHE A 591 5.65 34.76 19.89
C PHE A 591 6.76 35.82 19.98
N ASN A 592 8.01 35.39 20.18
CA ASN A 592 9.18 36.27 20.16
C ASN A 592 9.90 36.19 18.82
N ILE A 593 9.77 37.24 18.00
CA ILE A 593 10.34 37.30 16.65
C ILE A 593 11.59 38.17 16.69
N THR A 594 12.77 37.56 16.57
CA THR A 594 14.04 38.30 16.72
C THR A 594 14.52 38.96 15.43
N ASN A 595 14.05 38.50 14.27
CA ASN A 595 14.30 39.12 12.98
C ASN A 595 13.00 39.25 12.18
N TYR A 596 12.56 40.48 11.93
CA TYR A 596 11.36 40.76 11.15
C TYR A 596 11.62 41.84 10.11
N ASN A 597 11.28 41.52 8.86
CA ASN A 597 11.18 42.50 7.80
C ASN A 597 10.01 42.13 6.89
N ALA A 598 9.06 43.05 6.69
CA ALA A 598 7.84 42.79 5.93
C ALA A 598 8.09 42.32 4.49
N SER A 599 9.22 42.69 3.88
CA SER A 599 9.57 42.37 2.49
C SER A 599 10.56 41.21 2.38
N SER A 600 11.55 41.12 3.27
CA SER A 600 12.67 40.17 3.13
C SER A 600 12.70 39.04 4.15
N CYS A 601 12.01 39.17 5.29
CA CYS A 601 11.97 38.15 6.35
C CYS A 601 10.65 38.25 7.11
N LYS A 602 9.56 37.92 6.42
CA LYS A 602 8.22 38.05 6.98
C LYS A 602 7.91 36.86 7.89
N VAL A 603 7.51 37.14 9.12
CA VAL A 603 6.81 36.18 9.98
C VAL A 603 5.35 36.61 10.10
N THR A 604 4.43 35.67 10.02
CA THR A 604 2.99 35.93 10.08
C THR A 604 2.42 35.42 11.40
N ILE A 605 1.83 36.32 12.19
CA ILE A 605 1.11 35.99 13.41
C ILE A 605 -0.36 36.28 13.17
N ASP A 606 -1.14 35.22 12.95
CA ASP A 606 -2.58 35.32 12.67
C ASP A 606 -3.38 35.69 13.93
N ARG A 607 -4.47 36.45 13.79
CA ARG A 607 -5.37 36.84 14.90
C ARG A 607 -6.02 35.66 15.64
N SER A 608 -6.04 34.46 15.06
CA SER A 608 -6.57 33.26 15.69
C SER A 608 -5.71 32.73 16.85
N ASN A 609 -4.47 33.19 17.02
CA ASN A 609 -3.65 32.80 18.16
C ASN A 609 -4.15 33.46 19.46
N THR A 610 -4.13 32.72 20.56
CA THR A 610 -4.54 33.23 21.88
C THR A 610 -3.42 33.07 22.91
N MET A 611 -3.47 33.93 23.94
CA MET A 611 -2.56 33.86 25.07
C MET A 611 -3.28 34.06 26.40
N THR A 612 -2.76 33.46 27.45
CA THR A 612 -3.09 33.71 28.86
C THR A 612 -1.80 33.98 29.63
N GLY A 613 -1.79 34.92 30.57
CA GLY A 613 -0.56 35.36 31.24
C GLY A 613 0.38 36.14 30.30
N GLY A 614 1.68 36.19 30.63
CA GLY A 614 2.68 36.87 29.80
C GLY A 614 2.57 38.40 29.72
N LYS A 615 3.37 39.02 28.84
CA LYS A 615 3.38 40.47 28.58
C LYS A 615 2.50 40.87 27.40
N ALA A 616 2.62 40.15 26.28
CA ALA A 616 1.88 40.44 25.04
C ALA A 616 1.93 39.24 24.07
N LEU A 617 1.08 39.26 23.04
CA LEU A 617 1.00 38.16 22.07
C LEU A 617 2.30 38.05 21.28
N THR A 618 2.90 39.19 20.93
CA THR A 618 4.19 39.26 20.26
C THR A 618 5.00 40.45 20.75
N ASN A 619 6.31 40.43 20.52
CA ASN A 619 7.22 41.52 20.88
C ASN A 619 6.95 42.79 20.04
N PRO A 620 7.34 44.00 20.52
CA PRO A 620 7.05 45.26 19.84
C PRO A 620 7.58 45.32 18.39
N GLY A 621 6.79 45.91 17.50
CA GLY A 621 7.16 46.10 16.08
C GLY A 621 6.72 44.97 15.14
N ILE A 622 6.12 43.90 15.67
CA ILE A 622 5.62 42.76 14.88
C ILE A 622 4.10 42.90 14.67
N PRO A 623 3.61 42.91 13.42
CA PRO A 623 2.18 43.03 13.16
C PRO A 623 1.45 41.70 13.41
N VAL A 624 0.24 41.81 13.96
CA VAL A 624 -0.72 40.71 14.06
C VAL A 624 -1.74 40.87 12.93
N THR A 625 -1.80 39.89 12.03
CA THR A 625 -2.52 39.99 10.75
C THR A 625 -3.81 39.19 10.71
#